data_AF-A0A956YIK8-F1
#
_entry.id   AF-A0A956YIK8-F1
#
_cell.length_a   1.000
_cell.length_b   1.000
_cell.length_c   1.000
_cell.angle_alpha   90.00
_cell.angle_beta   90.00
_cell.angle_gamma   90.00
#
_symmetry.space_group_name_H-M   'P 1'
#
loop_
_entity.id
_entity.type
_entity.pdbx_description
1 polymer ?
#
loop_
_entity_poly.entity_id
_entity_poly.type
_entity_poly.pdbx_seq_one_letter_code
_entity_poly.pdbx_strand_id
1 'polypeptide(L)'
;MIGNIFILIVVIALVLLFGWLTYRAVRAKKLWIKIVGGLLAGLLTLVLAAMALFGGKGIATVYSPDVPAASALTVAGSPEQVARGEYLVSLSCIGCHGAVNANGEPSGEQPLTGGWNIAAAEGFGFMGSMITENLTPGGKLADYSDGELFRVLRHSVNQDGVKLGFMDFLPYKELSDA
;
A
#
# COMPACT_ATOMS: atom_id res chain seq x y z
N MET A 1 8.22 -4.90 -2.63
CA MET A 1 8.57 -4.63 -4.03
C MET A 1 8.96 -5.88 -4.81
N ILE A 2 10.01 -6.61 -4.43
CA ILE A 2 10.52 -7.78 -5.19
C ILE A 2 9.46 -8.85 -5.42
N GLY A 3 8.70 -9.25 -4.38
CA GLY A 3 7.62 -10.23 -4.51
C GLY A 3 6.55 -9.83 -5.53
N ASN A 4 6.12 -8.56 -5.52
CA ASN A 4 5.12 -8.04 -6.44
C ASN A 4 5.64 -8.02 -7.89
N ILE A 5 6.91 -7.67 -8.10
CA ILE A 5 7.56 -7.71 -9.42
C ILE A 5 7.63 -9.15 -9.92
N PHE A 6 8.02 -10.10 -9.07
CA PHE A 6 8.07 -11.52 -9.44
C PHE A 6 6.69 -12.04 -9.87
N ILE A 7 5.64 -11.75 -9.09
CA ILE A 7 4.26 -12.12 -9.43
C ILE A 7 3.86 -11.51 -10.78
N LEU A 8 4.17 -10.24 -11.02
CA LEU A 8 3.86 -9.58 -12.30
C LEU A 8 4.54 -10.27 -13.48
N ILE A 9 5.82 -10.64 -13.34
CA ILE A 9 6.56 -11.38 -14.37
C ILE A 9 5.91 -12.74 -14.66
N VAL A 10 5.50 -13.47 -13.63
CA VAL A 10 4.79 -14.75 -13.77
C VAL A 10 3.47 -14.55 -14.53
N VAL A 11 2.67 -13.54 -14.17
CA VAL A 11 1.42 -13.23 -14.86
C VAL A 11 1.68 -12.88 -16.33
N ILE A 12 2.69 -12.05 -16.63
CA ILE A 12 3.07 -11.72 -18.01
C ILE A 12 3.46 -12.99 -18.80
N ALA A 13 4.25 -13.89 -18.21
CA ALA A 13 4.61 -15.15 -18.85
C ALA A 13 3.37 -16.01 -19.17
N LEU A 14 2.38 -16.04 -18.26
CA LEU A 14 1.10 -16.72 -18.50
C LEU A 14 0.29 -16.05 -19.60
N VAL A 15 0.27 -14.72 -19.69
CA VAL A 15 -0.37 -13.99 -20.81
C VAL A 15 0.24 -14.44 -22.14
N LEU A 16 1.57 -14.50 -22.24
CA LEU A 16 2.25 -14.93 -23.46
C LEU A 16 1.94 -16.40 -23.80
N LEU A 17 1.93 -17.28 -22.80
CA LEU A 17 1.59 -18.69 -22.97
C LEU A 17 0.14 -18.87 -23.47
N PHE A 18 -0.84 -18.26 -22.82
CA PHE A 18 -2.24 -18.38 -23.21
C PHE A 18 -2.54 -17.66 -24.52
N GLY A 19 -1.86 -16.54 -24.81
CA GLY A 19 -1.92 -15.89 -26.11
C GLY A 19 -1.42 -16.80 -27.23
N TRP A 20 -0.31 -17.51 -27.00
CA TRP A 20 0.20 -18.52 -27.92
C TRP A 20 -0.75 -19.71 -28.08
N LEU A 21 -1.35 -20.21 -27.00
CA LEU A 21 -2.35 -21.27 -27.05
C LEU A 21 -3.61 -20.86 -27.83
N THR A 22 -4.07 -19.62 -27.62
CA THR A 22 -5.19 -19.03 -28.37
C THR A 22 -4.88 -19.01 -29.86
N TYR A 23 -3.70 -18.52 -30.24
CA TYR A 23 -3.25 -18.50 -31.62
C TYR A 23 -3.20 -19.91 -32.24
N ARG A 24 -2.66 -20.89 -31.50
CA ARG A 24 -2.58 -22.29 -31.94
C ARG A 24 -3.98 -22.91 -32.10
N ALA A 25 -4.89 -22.63 -31.17
CA ALA A 25 -6.26 -23.11 -31.22
C ALA A 25 -7.00 -22.55 -32.43
N VAL A 26 -6.89 -21.24 -32.69
CA VAL A 26 -7.54 -20.58 -33.84
C VAL A 26 -7.02 -21.12 -35.19
N ARG A 27 -5.78 -21.60 -35.24
CA ARG A 27 -5.19 -22.26 -36.43
C ARG A 27 -5.47 -23.76 -36.53
N ALA A 28 -6.18 -24.36 -35.59
CA ALA A 28 -6.47 -25.79 -35.61
C ALA A 28 -7.40 -26.17 -36.77
N LYS A 29 -7.14 -27.34 -37.38
CA LYS A 29 -7.98 -27.90 -38.46
C LYS A 29 -9.34 -28.37 -37.93
N LYS A 30 -9.41 -28.82 -36.67
CA LYS A 30 -10.65 -29.30 -36.04
C LYS A 30 -11.47 -28.10 -35.53
N LEU A 31 -12.71 -27.97 -35.99
CA LEU A 31 -13.60 -26.84 -35.68
C LEU A 31 -13.83 -26.65 -34.17
N TRP A 32 -14.00 -27.73 -33.40
CA TRP A 32 -14.23 -27.64 -31.96
C TRP A 32 -13.00 -27.11 -31.20
N ILE A 33 -11.78 -27.46 -31.61
CA ILE A 33 -10.55 -26.91 -31.01
C ILE A 33 -10.44 -25.42 -31.30
N LYS A 34 -10.80 -25.02 -32.53
CA LYS A 34 -10.81 -23.61 -32.95
C LYS A 34 -11.78 -22.77 -32.13
N ILE A 35 -13.00 -23.26 -31.94
CA ILE A 35 -14.04 -22.52 -31.22
C ILE A 35 -13.84 -22.63 -29.71
N VAL A 36 -13.88 -23.84 -29.13
CA VAL A 36 -13.84 -24.03 -27.68
C VAL A 36 -12.46 -23.68 -27.13
N GLY A 37 -11.40 -24.20 -27.74
CA GLY A 37 -10.02 -23.89 -27.33
C GLY A 37 -9.66 -22.43 -27.54
N GLY A 38 -10.10 -21.83 -28.67
CA GLY A 38 -9.89 -20.41 -28.95
C GLY A 38 -10.62 -19.49 -27.96
N LEU A 39 -11.89 -19.77 -27.65
CA LEU A 39 -12.66 -18.98 -26.69
C LEU A 39 -12.12 -19.10 -25.27
N LEU A 40 -11.83 -20.31 -24.79
CA LEU A 40 -11.34 -20.52 -23.43
C LEU A 40 -9.94 -19.92 -23.23
N ALA A 41 -8.99 -20.22 -24.14
CA ALA A 41 -7.65 -19.65 -24.05
C ALA A 41 -7.66 -18.14 -24.28
N GLY A 42 -8.51 -17.65 -25.19
CA GLY A 42 -8.64 -16.22 -25.47
C GLY A 42 -9.18 -15.45 -24.28
N LEU A 43 -10.25 -15.93 -23.64
CA LEU A 43 -10.80 -15.33 -22.43
C LEU A 43 -9.75 -15.29 -21.31
N LEU A 44 -9.06 -16.40 -21.08
CA LEU A 44 -8.02 -16.47 -20.05
C LEU A 44 -6.85 -15.52 -20.34
N THR A 45 -6.46 -15.38 -21.61
CA THR A 45 -5.46 -14.39 -22.05
C THR A 45 -5.90 -12.97 -21.71
N LEU A 46 -7.16 -12.62 -21.99
CA LEU A 46 -7.71 -11.28 -21.70
C LEU A 46 -7.76 -10.99 -20.21
N VAL A 47 -8.20 -11.96 -19.38
CA VAL A 47 -8.23 -11.82 -17.92
C VAL A 47 -6.83 -11.62 -17.36
N LEU A 48 -5.86 -12.44 -17.75
CA LEU A 48 -4.48 -12.32 -17.30
C LEU A 48 -3.83 -11.02 -17.79
N ALA A 49 -4.14 -10.57 -19.02
CA ALA A 49 -3.64 -9.31 -19.55
C ALA A 49 -4.20 -8.12 -18.74
N ALA A 50 -5.48 -8.14 -18.40
CA ALA A 50 -6.06 -7.14 -17.51
C ALA A 50 -5.38 -7.16 -16.14
N MET A 51 -5.16 -8.34 -15.53
CA MET A 51 -4.44 -8.47 -14.26
C MET A 51 -3.01 -7.91 -14.34
N ALA A 52 -2.27 -8.16 -15.43
CA ALA A 52 -0.94 -7.62 -15.63
C ALA A 52 -0.96 -6.08 -15.75
N LEU A 53 -1.92 -5.51 -16.49
CA LEU A 53 -2.06 -4.07 -16.67
C LEU A 53 -2.42 -3.36 -15.36
N PHE A 54 -3.48 -3.82 -14.68
CA PHE A 54 -3.92 -3.22 -13.42
C PHE A 54 -2.92 -3.47 -12.29
N GLY A 55 -2.34 -4.67 -12.22
CA GLY A 55 -1.30 -5.01 -11.26
C GLY A 55 -0.03 -4.18 -11.46
N GLY A 56 0.43 -4.04 -12.71
CA GLY A 56 1.57 -3.19 -13.05
C GLY A 56 1.33 -1.73 -12.73
N LYS A 57 0.14 -1.20 -13.05
CA LYS A 57 -0.27 0.16 -12.66
C LYS A 57 -0.29 0.32 -11.14
N GLY A 58 -0.86 -0.64 -10.40
CA GLY A 58 -0.90 -0.62 -8.94
C GLY A 58 0.50 -0.60 -8.31
N ILE A 59 1.40 -1.46 -8.79
CA ILE A 59 2.81 -1.50 -8.38
C ILE A 59 3.48 -0.14 -8.61
N ALA A 60 3.30 0.46 -9.79
CA ALA A 60 3.85 1.78 -10.10
C ALA A 60 3.29 2.86 -9.15
N THR A 61 1.99 2.88 -8.90
CA THR A 61 1.38 3.87 -7.99
C THR A 61 1.82 3.74 -6.53
N VAL A 62 2.25 2.54 -6.10
CA VAL A 62 2.70 2.28 -4.72
C VAL A 62 4.19 2.56 -4.55
N TYR A 63 5.03 2.14 -5.50
CA TYR A 63 6.49 2.22 -5.39
C TYR A 63 7.11 3.40 -6.13
N SER A 64 6.33 4.11 -6.95
CA SER A 64 6.74 5.32 -7.65
C SER A 64 5.58 6.32 -7.74
N PRO A 65 5.02 6.74 -6.59
CA PRO A 65 3.95 7.73 -6.55
C PRO A 65 4.47 9.08 -7.08
N ASP A 66 3.65 9.72 -7.92
CA ASP A 66 3.92 11.07 -8.44
C ASP A 66 3.49 12.11 -7.41
N VAL A 67 4.37 12.40 -6.46
CA VAL A 67 4.15 13.38 -5.38
C VAL A 67 5.36 14.31 -5.24
N PRO A 68 5.16 15.54 -4.75
CA PRO A 68 6.28 16.45 -4.50
C PRO A 68 7.31 15.84 -3.53
N ALA A 69 8.58 16.20 -3.74
CA ALA A 69 9.63 15.92 -2.76
C ALA A 69 9.30 16.57 -1.40
N ALA A 70 9.94 16.10 -0.33
CA ALA A 70 9.77 16.72 0.98
C ALA A 70 10.16 18.19 0.90
N SER A 71 9.32 19.06 1.47
CA SER A 71 9.61 20.47 1.58
C SER A 71 10.76 20.69 2.57
N ALA A 72 11.55 21.74 2.37
CA ALA A 72 12.51 22.20 3.37
C ALA A 72 11.79 22.98 4.48
N LEU A 73 10.88 22.30 5.18
CA LEU A 73 10.11 22.86 6.30
C LEU A 73 10.85 22.58 7.62
N THR A 74 10.75 23.52 8.55
CA THR A 74 11.07 23.31 9.96
C THR A 74 9.94 23.88 10.79
N VAL A 75 9.35 23.06 11.65
CA VAL A 75 8.24 23.42 12.52
C VAL A 75 8.82 24.08 13.78
N ALA A 76 8.25 25.21 14.19
CA ALA A 76 8.73 25.97 15.34
C ALA A 76 8.61 25.20 16.67
N GLY A 77 7.60 24.33 16.80
CA GLY A 77 7.40 23.50 17.97
C GLY A 77 6.99 24.29 19.21
N SER A 78 6.19 25.36 19.05
CA SER A 78 5.71 26.13 20.20
C SER A 78 4.89 25.25 21.16
N PRO A 79 4.79 25.59 22.45
CA PRO A 79 3.96 24.84 23.40
C PRO A 79 2.52 24.66 22.92
N GLU A 80 1.93 25.66 22.28
CA GLU A 80 0.59 25.63 21.71
C GLU A 80 0.49 24.64 20.53
N GLN A 81 1.50 24.62 19.65
CA GLN A 81 1.58 23.66 18.54
C GLN A 81 1.73 22.23 19.04
N VAL A 82 2.55 22.02 20.07
CA VAL A 82 2.74 20.70 20.70
C VAL A 82 1.44 20.22 21.34
N ALA A 83 0.76 21.07 22.12
CA ALA A 83 -0.53 20.75 22.73
C ALA A 83 -1.62 20.45 21.68
N ARG A 84 -1.63 21.20 20.57
CA ARG A 84 -2.52 20.92 19.44
C ARG A 84 -2.18 19.58 18.77
N GLY A 85 -0.90 19.28 18.59
CA GLY A 85 -0.43 18.01 18.05
C GLY A 85 -0.84 16.82 18.91
N GLU A 86 -0.69 16.94 20.24
CA GLU A 86 -1.13 15.93 21.21
C GLU A 86 -2.63 15.64 21.08
N TYR A 87 -3.45 16.68 20.98
CA TYR A 87 -4.89 16.55 20.74
C TYR A 87 -5.20 15.82 19.42
N LEU A 88 -4.57 16.20 18.31
CA LEU A 88 -4.81 15.57 17.01
C LEU A 88 -4.39 14.08 17.00
N VAL A 89 -3.24 13.78 17.62
CA VAL A 89 -2.75 12.41 17.77
C VAL A 89 -3.73 11.54 18.56
N SER A 90 -4.30 12.08 19.65
CA SER A 90 -5.27 11.37 20.47
C SER A 90 -6.56 11.03 19.71
N LEU A 91 -6.94 11.87 18.74
CA LEU A 91 -8.16 11.69 17.97
C LEU A 91 -8.02 10.74 16.79
N SER A 92 -6.84 10.70 16.15
CA SER A 92 -6.73 10.12 14.81
C SER A 92 -5.56 9.17 14.60
N CYS A 93 -4.55 9.17 15.46
CA CYS A 93 -3.37 8.30 15.28
C CYS A 93 -3.38 7.15 16.28
N ILE A 94 -3.81 7.40 17.52
CA ILE A 94 -3.67 6.48 18.65
C ILE A 94 -4.47 5.18 18.48
N GLY A 95 -5.59 5.23 17.75
CA GLY A 95 -6.42 4.04 17.49
C GLY A 95 -5.73 2.98 16.62
N CYS A 96 -4.69 3.35 15.87
CA CYS A 96 -3.92 2.40 15.04
C CYS A 96 -2.47 2.26 15.52
N HIS A 97 -1.85 3.37 15.92
CA HIS A 97 -0.43 3.42 16.30
C HIS A 97 -0.20 3.40 17.82
N GLY A 98 -1.25 3.37 18.65
CA GLY A 98 -1.11 3.24 20.10
C GLY A 98 -0.47 1.92 20.52
N ALA A 99 -0.17 1.79 21.81
CA ALA A 99 0.40 0.58 22.36
C ALA A 99 -0.53 -0.63 22.14
N VAL A 100 0.04 -1.80 21.87
CA VAL A 100 -0.74 -3.03 21.67
C VAL A 100 -0.95 -3.77 22.99
N ASN A 101 -2.18 -4.19 23.24
CA ASN A 101 -2.57 -4.95 24.42
C ASN A 101 -2.19 -6.44 24.32
N ALA A 102 -2.43 -7.21 25.39
CA ALA A 102 -2.11 -8.63 25.43
C ALA A 102 -2.84 -9.49 24.37
N ASN A 103 -3.95 -8.98 23.80
CA ASN A 103 -4.73 -9.65 22.76
C ASN A 103 -4.22 -9.33 21.34
N GLY A 104 -3.22 -8.45 21.20
CA GLY A 104 -2.70 -8.04 19.91
C GLY A 104 -3.47 -6.89 19.26
N GLU A 105 -4.34 -6.20 20.00
CA GLU A 105 -5.14 -5.07 19.52
C GLU A 105 -4.60 -3.73 20.04
N PRO A 106 -4.84 -2.61 19.33
CA PRO A 106 -4.42 -1.29 19.78
C PRO A 106 -5.22 -0.89 21.02
N SER A 107 -4.52 -0.50 22.08
CA SER A 107 -5.13 0.00 23.33
C SER A 107 -5.84 1.34 23.16
N GLY A 108 -5.50 2.09 22.11
CA GLY A 108 -5.91 3.48 21.97
C GLY A 108 -5.19 4.41 22.97
N GLU A 109 -4.09 3.96 23.55
CA GLU A 109 -3.30 4.71 24.54
C GLU A 109 -1.89 5.01 24.04
N GLN A 110 -1.29 6.03 24.65
CA GLN A 110 0.12 6.35 24.49
C GLN A 110 0.96 5.29 25.24
N PRO A 111 2.23 5.10 24.88
CA PRO A 111 2.94 5.74 23.76
C PRO A 111 2.50 5.18 22.40
N LEU A 112 2.71 5.95 21.32
CA LEU A 112 2.50 5.53 19.92
C LEU A 112 3.50 4.44 19.45
N THR A 113 3.62 3.33 20.17
CA THR A 113 4.60 2.27 19.89
C THR A 113 4.20 1.35 18.74
N GLY A 114 2.97 1.46 18.24
CA GLY A 114 2.45 0.63 17.16
C GLY A 114 2.48 -0.87 17.49
N GLY A 115 2.61 -1.68 16.46
CA GLY A 115 2.70 -3.14 16.56
C GLY A 115 1.39 -3.87 16.25
N TRP A 116 0.30 -3.17 15.95
CA TRP A 116 -0.97 -3.80 15.66
C TRP A 116 -0.91 -4.44 14.27
N ASN A 117 -1.05 -5.77 14.20
CA ASN A 117 -1.16 -6.48 12.93
C ASN A 117 -2.60 -6.48 12.43
N ILE A 118 -2.97 -5.41 11.72
CA ILE A 118 -4.30 -5.20 11.14
C ILE A 118 -4.71 -6.40 10.29
N ALA A 119 -3.77 -6.96 9.51
CA ALA A 119 -4.09 -8.07 8.64
C ALA A 119 -4.52 -9.33 9.39
N ALA A 120 -3.84 -9.64 10.50
CA ALA A 120 -4.23 -10.76 11.34
C ALA A 120 -5.57 -10.51 12.03
N ALA A 121 -5.78 -9.31 12.58
CA ALA A 121 -6.99 -8.94 13.31
C ALA A 121 -8.25 -8.99 12.43
N GLU A 122 -8.15 -8.52 11.18
CA GLU A 122 -9.26 -8.42 10.24
C GLU A 122 -9.44 -9.70 9.38
N GLY A 123 -8.74 -10.78 9.72
CA GLY A 123 -8.93 -12.10 9.09
C GLY A 123 -8.32 -12.27 7.69
N PHE A 124 -7.50 -11.33 7.22
CA PHE A 124 -6.78 -11.43 5.94
C PHE A 124 -5.27 -11.62 6.08
N GLY A 125 -4.80 -12.06 7.26
CA GLY A 125 -3.38 -12.31 7.56
C GLY A 125 -2.73 -13.37 6.66
N PHE A 126 -3.53 -14.21 5.98
CA PHE A 126 -3.04 -15.15 4.97
C PHE A 126 -2.41 -14.44 3.75
N MET A 127 -2.70 -13.15 3.54
CA MET A 127 -2.12 -12.31 2.50
C MET A 127 -0.79 -11.66 2.93
N GLY A 128 -0.40 -11.78 4.20
CA GLY A 128 0.79 -11.16 4.79
C GLY A 128 0.48 -10.43 6.10
N SER A 129 1.50 -9.77 6.66
CA SER A 129 1.35 -8.91 7.84
C SER A 129 1.21 -7.45 7.44
N MET A 130 0.37 -6.72 8.16
CA MET A 130 0.30 -5.26 8.09
C MET A 130 0.37 -4.73 9.50
N ILE A 131 1.60 -4.42 9.93
CA ILE A 131 1.92 -4.02 11.30
C ILE A 131 2.01 -2.50 11.34
N THR A 132 1.31 -1.86 12.28
CA THR A 132 1.42 -0.41 12.47
C THR A 132 2.79 -0.04 13.03
N GLU A 133 3.36 1.04 12.50
CA GLU A 133 4.73 1.45 12.83
C GLU A 133 4.83 2.07 14.23
N ASN A 134 5.98 1.90 14.89
CA ASN A 134 6.34 2.63 16.10
C ASN A 134 6.65 4.09 15.76
N LEU A 135 5.79 5.02 16.18
CA LEU A 135 5.94 6.45 15.90
C LEU A 135 6.66 7.22 17.02
N THR A 136 7.19 6.54 18.03
CA THR A 136 7.99 7.19 19.08
C THR A 136 9.36 7.63 18.55
N PRO A 137 10.10 8.50 19.27
CA PRO A 137 11.48 8.87 18.90
C PRO A 137 12.45 7.68 18.81
N GLY A 138 12.15 6.55 19.46
CA GLY A 138 12.93 5.31 19.33
C GLY A 138 12.47 4.40 18.19
N GLY A 139 11.49 4.85 17.39
CA GLY A 139 10.87 4.11 16.31
C GLY A 139 11.17 4.68 14.93
N LYS A 140 10.19 4.54 14.02
CA LYS A 140 10.30 4.91 12.60
C LYS A 140 10.57 6.40 12.39
N LEU A 141 10.16 7.26 13.32
CA LEU A 141 10.29 8.72 13.18
C LEU A 141 11.67 9.26 13.57
N ALA A 142 12.59 8.43 14.07
CA ALA A 142 13.90 8.88 14.55
C ALA A 142 14.70 9.67 13.49
N ASP A 143 14.58 9.27 12.23
CA ASP A 143 15.33 9.84 11.10
C ASP A 143 14.49 10.75 10.20
N TYR A 144 13.23 11.01 10.54
CA TYR A 144 12.34 11.83 9.72
C TYR A 144 12.56 13.32 9.97
N SER A 145 12.70 14.09 8.88
CA SER A 145 12.58 15.55 8.93
C SER A 145 11.11 16.00 8.98
N ASP A 146 10.87 17.24 9.42
CA ASP A 146 9.53 17.84 9.42
C ASP A 146 8.88 17.84 8.02
N GLY A 147 9.67 18.10 6.98
CA GLY A 147 9.21 18.05 5.59
C GLY A 147 8.79 16.65 5.13
N GLU A 148 9.46 15.61 5.63
CA GLU A 148 9.10 14.22 5.34
C GLU A 148 7.87 13.78 6.11
N LEU A 149 7.72 14.20 7.37
CA LEU A 149 6.48 13.99 8.13
C LEU A 149 5.30 14.71 7.47
N PHE A 150 5.51 15.94 7.02
CA PHE A 150 4.50 16.68 6.27
C PHE A 150 4.10 15.93 4.99
N ARG A 151 5.08 15.39 4.24
CA ARG A 151 4.81 14.56 3.05
C ARG A 151 4.05 13.28 3.39
N VAL A 152 4.36 12.62 4.50
CA VAL A 152 3.60 11.46 4.98
C VAL A 152 2.14 11.84 5.23
N LEU A 153 1.87 12.92 5.95
CA LEU A 153 0.51 13.32 6.28
C LEU A 153 -0.30 13.81 5.06
N ARG A 154 0.35 14.50 4.12
CA ARG A 154 -0.34 15.10 2.97
C ARG A 154 -0.41 14.22 1.74
N HIS A 155 0.51 13.30 1.59
CA HIS A 155 0.61 12.46 0.40
C HIS A 155 0.62 10.97 0.71
N SER A 156 0.65 10.58 1.99
CA SER A 156 0.76 9.18 2.40
C SER A 156 1.96 8.50 1.77
N VAL A 157 3.10 9.20 1.65
CA VAL A 157 4.35 8.70 1.08
C VAL A 157 5.47 8.82 2.10
N ASN A 158 6.14 7.69 2.39
CA ASN A 158 7.20 7.60 3.39
C ASN A 158 8.54 8.19 2.90
N GLN A 159 9.58 8.16 3.75
CA GLN A 159 10.92 8.62 3.39
C GLN A 159 11.54 7.85 2.20
N ASP A 160 11.16 6.57 2.05
CA ASP A 160 11.62 5.69 0.98
C ASP A 160 10.87 5.91 -0.35
N GLY A 161 9.94 6.87 -0.40
CA GLY A 161 9.12 7.15 -1.59
C GLY A 161 8.00 6.13 -1.83
N VAL A 162 7.66 5.30 -0.85
CA VAL A 162 6.60 4.29 -0.96
C VAL A 162 5.28 4.82 -0.39
N LYS A 163 4.19 4.57 -1.11
CA LYS A 163 2.84 4.91 -0.67
C LYS A 163 2.39 4.01 0.48
N LEU A 164 1.86 4.62 1.54
CA LEU A 164 1.38 3.99 2.76
C LEU A 164 -0.10 3.63 2.62
N GLY A 165 -0.38 2.33 2.48
CA GLY A 165 -1.70 1.81 2.10
C GLY A 165 -2.87 2.34 2.94
N PHE A 166 -2.93 2.00 4.23
CA PHE A 166 -4.05 2.45 5.08
C PHE A 166 -4.08 3.97 5.29
N MET A 167 -2.92 4.61 5.39
CA MET A 167 -2.85 6.07 5.57
C MET A 167 -3.36 6.83 4.34
N ASP A 168 -3.22 6.29 3.13
CA ASP A 168 -3.77 6.89 1.89
C ASP A 168 -5.30 6.94 1.85
N PHE A 169 -5.98 6.09 2.63
CA PHE A 169 -7.44 6.12 2.74
C PHE A 169 -7.94 7.14 3.78
N LEU A 170 -7.06 7.68 4.61
CA LEU A 170 -7.43 8.61 5.67
C LEU A 170 -7.39 10.06 5.15
N PRO A 171 -8.29 10.94 5.63
CA PRO A 171 -8.44 12.30 5.11
C PRO A 171 -7.36 13.27 5.62
N TYR A 172 -6.14 12.79 5.94
CA TYR A 172 -5.07 13.63 6.49
C TYR A 172 -4.59 14.71 5.51
N LYS A 173 -4.69 14.44 4.21
CA LYS A 173 -4.40 15.41 3.15
C LYS A 173 -5.32 16.64 3.16
N GLU A 174 -6.51 16.50 3.76
CA GLU A 174 -7.52 17.57 3.85
C GLU A 174 -7.42 18.36 5.16
N LEU A 175 -6.43 18.07 6.01
CA LEU A 175 -6.18 18.84 7.23
C LEU A 175 -5.74 20.26 6.88
N SER A 176 -6.22 21.21 7.68
CA SER A 176 -5.77 22.61 7.65
C SER A 176 -4.26 22.72 7.89
N ASP A 177 -3.62 23.66 7.20
CA ASP A 177 -2.24 24.10 7.49
C ASP A 177 -2.16 25.04 8.71
N ALA A 178 -3.30 25.64 9.07
CA ALA A 178 -3.47 26.52 10.23
C ALA A 178 -3.87 25.75 11.49
#